data_AF-A0A0R2JD28-F1
#
_entry.id   AF-A0A0R2JD28-F1
#
_cell.length_a   1.000
_cell.length_b   1.000
_cell.length_c   1.000
_cell.angle_alpha   90.00
_cell.angle_beta   90.00
_cell.angle_gamma   90.00
#
_symmetry.space_group_name_H-M   'P 1'
#
loop_
_entity.id
_entity.type
_entity.pdbx_description
1 polymer ?
#
loop_
_entity_poly.entity_id
_entity_poly.type
_entity_poly.pdbx_seq_one_letter_code
_entity_poly.pdbx_strand_id
1 'polypeptide(L)'
;MKFELGPIIKKERKLKHISQQELSEGICSQAMLSSIENNKYIPNINLFLKLCKRLDISLDDISLTNNFDISEFDNINKKISMLCNNHDYRKLKLFLLNESTVNGLKTDKQLQAYYYYLGVAELNDGNNMKNAVNNFKLSLACESGNTNSCLFILAKCSIGYVYSLQGKSHIVMGLLKETLRLIDSVKYEENLNIIYYVVALSYYRLGKYQNSLECIELGIKFITNHNSHYMLANSYRLLAETSNNNIDLHNKSDFLSQLFSEPVFDKY
;
A
#
# COMPACT_ATOMS: atom_id res chain seq x y z
N MET A 1 5.70 -9.67 15.46
CA MET A 1 6.29 -8.47 16.09
C MET A 1 5.19 -7.42 16.17
N LYS A 2 4.94 -6.78 17.33
CA LYS A 2 3.88 -5.74 17.42
C LYS A 2 4.30 -4.52 16.60
N PHE A 3 3.37 -3.94 15.83
CA PHE A 3 3.59 -2.64 15.21
C PHE A 3 3.24 -1.52 16.20
N GLU A 4 4.12 -0.53 16.28
CA GLU A 4 4.12 0.47 17.34
C GLU A 4 3.91 1.88 16.75
N LEU A 5 2.67 2.39 16.88
CA LEU A 5 2.28 3.72 16.38
C LEU A 5 3.03 4.84 17.11
N GLY A 6 3.32 4.66 18.40
CA GLY A 6 3.89 5.68 19.27
C GLY A 6 5.26 6.20 18.82
N PRO A 7 6.26 5.32 18.66
CA PRO A 7 7.58 5.66 18.15
C PRO A 7 7.58 6.38 16.81
N ILE A 8 6.57 6.17 15.96
CA ILE A 8 6.40 6.88 14.68
C ILE A 8 6.03 8.34 14.97
N ILE A 9 4.92 8.61 15.67
CA ILE A 9 4.51 9.96 16.05
C ILE A 9 5.64 10.70 16.78
N LYS A 10 6.32 10.03 17.71
CA LYS A 10 7.47 10.52 18.48
C LYS A 10 8.66 10.91 17.60
N LYS A 11 8.90 10.18 16.50
CA LYS A 11 9.97 10.44 15.54
C LYS A 11 9.62 11.63 14.66
N GLU A 12 8.42 11.68 14.10
CA GLU A 12 7.95 12.78 13.25
C GLU A 12 7.95 14.10 14.02
N ARG A 13 7.42 14.09 15.25
CA ARG A 13 7.43 15.24 16.13
C ARG A 13 8.84 15.77 16.41
N LYS A 14 9.80 14.88 16.70
CA LYS A 14 11.20 15.25 16.92
C LYS A 14 11.86 15.83 15.67
N LEU A 15 11.56 15.29 14.48
CA LEU A 15 12.09 15.78 13.20
C LEU A 15 11.51 17.16 12.81
N LYS A 16 10.32 17.51 13.32
CA LYS A 16 9.76 18.87 13.24
C LYS A 16 10.15 19.78 14.39
N HIS A 17 11.02 19.33 15.30
CA HIS A 17 11.54 20.09 16.45
C HIS A 17 10.49 20.61 17.46
N ILE A 18 9.21 20.24 17.33
CA ILE A 18 8.14 20.67 18.25
C ILE A 18 8.05 19.78 19.51
N SER A 19 7.58 20.35 20.62
CA SER A 19 7.33 19.66 21.89
C SER A 19 6.06 18.80 21.84
N GLN A 20 5.92 17.90 22.83
CA GLN A 20 4.67 17.16 23.01
C GLN A 20 3.49 18.10 23.28
N GLN A 21 3.71 19.24 23.92
CA GLN A 21 2.65 20.20 24.24
C GLN A 21 2.05 20.78 22.95
N GLU A 22 2.87 21.36 22.08
CA GLU A 22 2.47 21.93 20.78
C GLU A 22 1.80 20.89 19.86
N LEU A 23 2.30 19.64 19.83
CA LEU A 23 1.65 18.59 19.05
C LEU A 23 0.28 18.19 19.65
N SER A 24 0.12 18.19 20.97
CA SER A 24 -1.13 17.81 21.65
C SER A 24 -2.20 18.93 21.68
N GLU A 25 -1.82 20.19 21.49
CA GLU A 25 -2.65 21.37 21.76
C GLU A 25 -3.99 21.40 21.00
N GLY A 26 -5.12 21.42 21.72
CA GLY A 26 -6.45 21.33 21.10
C GLY A 26 -6.77 19.98 20.43
N ILE A 27 -5.95 18.96 20.67
CA ILE A 27 -6.09 17.59 20.13
C ILE A 27 -6.26 16.58 21.27
N CYS A 28 -5.37 16.61 22.28
CA CYS A 28 -5.44 15.80 23.50
C CYS A 28 -4.60 16.45 24.62
N SER A 29 -4.45 15.76 25.76
CA SER A 29 -3.47 16.18 26.77
C SER A 29 -2.06 15.71 26.41
N GLN A 30 -1.05 16.49 26.80
CA GLN A 30 0.37 16.12 26.63
C GLN A 30 0.70 14.76 27.29
N ALA A 31 0.03 14.40 28.40
CA ALA A 31 0.14 13.09 29.04
C ALA A 31 -0.48 11.95 28.19
N MET A 32 -1.60 12.20 27.51
CA MET A 32 -2.17 11.26 26.54
C MET A 32 -1.27 11.08 25.33
N LEU A 33 -0.73 12.18 24.75
CA LEU A 33 0.25 12.09 23.68
C LEU A 33 1.51 11.33 24.11
N SER A 34 2.03 11.58 25.32
CA SER A 34 3.17 10.84 25.85
C SER A 34 2.84 9.34 26.05
N SER A 35 1.61 9.01 26.41
CA SER A 35 1.13 7.62 26.48
C SER A 35 1.07 6.98 25.09
N ILE A 36 0.61 7.72 24.07
CA ILE A 36 0.63 7.29 22.66
C ILE A 36 2.07 7.06 22.20
N GLU A 37 2.95 8.05 22.36
CA GLU A 37 4.37 8.01 21.93
C GLU A 37 5.20 6.86 22.51
N ASN A 38 4.72 6.25 23.61
CA ASN A 38 5.36 5.11 24.28
C ASN A 38 4.51 3.83 24.22
N ASN A 39 3.53 3.74 23.29
CA ASN A 39 2.61 2.62 23.08
C ASN A 39 1.77 2.18 24.30
N LYS A 40 1.62 3.05 25.30
CA LYS A 40 0.79 2.82 26.49
C LYS A 40 -0.69 3.09 26.25
N TYR A 41 -1.03 3.79 25.16
CA TYR A 41 -2.40 4.09 24.76
C TYR A 41 -2.49 4.07 23.24
N ILE A 42 -3.51 3.39 22.69
CA ILE A 42 -3.81 3.40 21.26
C ILE A 42 -4.83 4.54 21.03
N PRO A 43 -4.52 5.55 20.21
CA PRO A 43 -5.45 6.64 19.93
C PRO A 43 -6.62 6.17 19.08
N ASN A 44 -7.82 6.72 19.32
CA ASN A 44 -8.93 6.59 18.38
C ASN A 44 -8.63 7.35 17.06
N ILE A 45 -9.39 7.04 16.00
CA ILE A 45 -9.16 7.57 14.65
C ILE A 45 -9.11 9.10 14.58
N ASN A 46 -10.05 9.79 15.25
CA ASN A 46 -10.13 11.25 15.26
C ASN A 46 -8.98 11.90 16.01
N LEU A 47 -8.47 11.26 17.07
CA LEU A 47 -7.27 11.68 17.78
C LEU A 47 -6.02 11.47 16.91
N PHE A 48 -5.88 10.29 16.30
CA PHE A 48 -4.73 9.96 15.46
C PHE A 48 -4.60 10.90 14.26
N LEU A 49 -5.67 11.10 13.48
CA LEU A 49 -5.63 11.93 12.28
C LEU A 49 -5.37 13.41 12.59
N LYS A 50 -5.85 13.94 13.72
CA LYS A 50 -5.50 15.29 14.18
C LYS A 50 -3.99 15.44 14.44
N LEU A 51 -3.37 14.45 15.09
CA LEU A 51 -1.92 14.44 15.33
C LEU A 51 -1.15 14.38 14.00
N CYS A 52 -1.56 13.51 13.07
CA CYS A 52 -0.92 13.41 11.75
C CYS A 52 -1.07 14.67 10.89
N LYS A 53 -2.25 15.32 10.91
CA LYS A 53 -2.52 16.59 10.23
C LYS A 53 -1.60 17.71 10.74
N ARG A 54 -1.33 17.79 12.05
CA ARG A 54 -0.37 18.77 12.60
C ARG A 54 1.09 18.43 12.32
N LEU A 55 1.41 17.15 12.14
CA LEU A 55 2.74 16.74 11.69
C LEU A 55 2.96 16.99 10.19
N ASP A 56 1.94 17.42 9.44
CA ASP A 56 2.00 17.69 7.98
C ASP A 56 2.56 16.50 7.20
N ILE A 57 2.00 15.33 7.53
CA ILE A 57 2.24 14.03 6.89
C ILE A 57 1.44 14.05 5.57
N SER A 58 2.10 13.83 4.42
CA SER A 58 1.56 14.04 3.06
C SER A 58 2.15 13.09 1.99
N LEU A 59 1.40 12.46 1.05
CA LEU A 59 0.25 11.52 1.13
C LEU A 59 -0.34 11.19 -0.29
N ASP A 60 0.37 10.57 -1.27
CA ASP A 60 -0.13 10.12 -2.62
C ASP A 60 0.83 8.97 -3.16
N ASP A 61 0.68 7.72 -3.78
CA ASP A 61 -0.36 6.77 -4.40
C ASP A 61 0.10 5.29 -4.82
N ILE A 62 -0.84 4.36 -5.19
CA ILE A 62 -0.83 2.96 -5.81
C ILE A 62 -2.30 2.63 -6.32
N SER A 63 -2.61 1.55 -7.08
CA SER A 63 -3.99 1.19 -7.56
C SER A 63 -4.36 -0.33 -7.52
N LEU A 64 -5.65 -0.71 -7.77
CA LEU A 64 -6.27 -2.05 -7.60
C LEU A 64 -7.34 -2.41 -8.67
N THR A 65 -7.70 -3.69 -8.86
CA THR A 65 -8.86 -4.12 -9.70
C THR A 65 -10.19 -3.87 -9.00
N ASN A 66 -10.39 -4.55 -7.87
CA ASN A 66 -11.61 -4.50 -7.10
C ASN A 66 -11.31 -3.70 -5.84
N ASN A 67 -11.92 -2.52 -5.73
CA ASN A 67 -11.62 -1.60 -4.66
C ASN A 67 -12.33 -2.05 -3.37
N PHE A 68 -11.63 -1.95 -2.23
CA PHE A 68 -12.15 -2.32 -0.93
C PHE A 68 -13.01 -1.16 -0.38
N ASP A 69 -14.27 -1.43 -0.07
CA ASP A 69 -15.19 -0.38 0.42
C ASP A 69 -14.68 0.30 1.70
N ILE A 70 -14.57 1.64 1.68
CA ILE A 70 -14.31 2.43 2.90
C ILE A 70 -15.61 2.97 3.50
N SER A 71 -16.73 2.90 2.77
CA SER A 71 -18.03 3.39 3.22
C SER A 71 -19.15 2.40 2.87
N GLU A 72 -20.30 2.55 3.51
CA GLU A 72 -21.55 1.89 3.11
C GLU A 72 -22.23 2.60 1.92
N PHE A 73 -21.74 3.79 1.53
CA PHE A 73 -22.30 4.55 0.42
C PHE A 73 -21.51 4.31 -0.88
N ASP A 74 -22.16 3.63 -1.83
CA ASP A 74 -21.71 3.37 -3.20
C ASP A 74 -20.95 4.52 -3.88
N ASN A 75 -21.41 5.76 -3.70
CA ASN A 75 -20.85 6.94 -4.37
C ASN A 75 -19.44 7.30 -3.87
N ILE A 76 -19.11 6.99 -2.60
CA ILE A 76 -17.77 7.18 -2.03
C ILE A 76 -16.81 6.13 -2.61
N ASN A 77 -17.23 4.86 -2.62
CA ASN A 77 -16.38 3.75 -3.09
C ASN A 77 -16.18 3.84 -4.62
N LYS A 78 -17.23 4.17 -5.40
CA LYS A 78 -17.14 4.45 -6.84
C LYS A 78 -16.23 5.63 -7.16
N LYS A 79 -16.23 6.68 -6.33
CA LYS A 79 -15.31 7.81 -6.48
C LYS A 79 -13.85 7.40 -6.20
N ILE A 80 -13.59 6.54 -5.22
CA ILE A 80 -12.25 5.98 -5.00
C ILE A 80 -11.81 5.16 -6.21
N SER A 81 -12.62 4.22 -6.69
CA SER A 81 -12.33 3.44 -7.89
C SER A 81 -11.99 4.33 -9.10
N MET A 82 -12.78 5.38 -9.34
CA MET A 82 -12.50 6.35 -10.42
C MET A 82 -11.15 7.04 -10.24
N LEU A 83 -10.80 7.48 -9.03
CA LEU A 83 -9.54 8.17 -8.76
C LEU A 83 -8.32 7.22 -8.81
N CYS A 84 -8.47 5.98 -8.32
CA CYS A 84 -7.45 4.93 -8.44
C CYS A 84 -7.20 4.53 -9.90
N ASN A 85 -8.25 4.37 -10.71
CA ASN A 85 -8.15 3.92 -12.10
C ASN A 85 -7.64 5.02 -13.03
N ASN A 86 -7.96 6.28 -12.76
CA ASN A 86 -7.45 7.42 -13.51
C ASN A 86 -6.02 7.84 -13.07
N HIS A 87 -5.42 7.16 -12.08
CA HIS A 87 -4.21 7.61 -11.37
C HIS A 87 -4.32 9.08 -10.90
N ASP A 88 -5.53 9.46 -10.46
CA ASP A 88 -5.96 10.83 -10.23
C ASP A 88 -5.79 11.18 -8.75
N TYR A 89 -4.53 11.22 -8.40
CA TYR A 89 -3.99 10.53 -7.23
C TYR A 89 -3.85 11.48 -6.04
N ARG A 90 -3.28 12.65 -6.31
CA ARG A 90 -3.44 13.89 -5.52
C ARG A 90 -4.89 14.22 -5.16
N LYS A 91 -5.88 13.82 -5.97
CA LYS A 91 -7.31 13.99 -5.64
C LYS A 91 -7.84 12.87 -4.76
N LEU A 92 -7.32 11.64 -4.86
CA LEU A 92 -7.59 10.54 -3.93
C LEU A 92 -7.17 10.94 -2.50
N LYS A 93 -5.94 11.43 -2.30
CA LYS A 93 -5.48 12.06 -1.05
C LYS A 93 -6.50 13.03 -0.46
N LEU A 94 -6.82 14.08 -1.23
CA LEU A 94 -7.67 15.18 -0.77
C LEU A 94 -9.11 14.72 -0.48
N PHE A 95 -9.56 13.65 -1.15
CA PHE A 95 -10.84 13.02 -0.86
C PHE A 95 -10.81 12.16 0.41
N LEU A 96 -9.77 11.37 0.63
CA LEU A 96 -9.58 10.56 1.86
C LEU A 96 -9.41 11.44 3.10
N LEU A 97 -8.66 12.54 3.00
CA LEU A 97 -8.44 13.49 4.10
C LEU A 97 -9.64 14.40 4.40
N ASN A 98 -10.73 14.29 3.63
CA ASN A 98 -11.93 15.07 3.90
C ASN A 98 -12.63 14.57 5.16
N GLU A 99 -13.08 15.49 6.02
CA GLU A 99 -13.71 15.15 7.30
C GLU A 99 -15.01 14.35 7.14
N SER A 100 -15.74 14.52 6.03
CA SER A 100 -16.92 13.67 5.72
C SER A 100 -16.55 12.22 5.40
N THR A 101 -15.44 12.01 4.69
CA THR A 101 -14.90 10.67 4.38
C THR A 101 -14.42 9.98 5.64
N VAL A 102 -13.64 10.68 6.47
CA VAL A 102 -13.11 10.18 7.74
C VAL A 102 -14.21 9.84 8.74
N ASN A 103 -15.20 10.71 8.92
CA ASN A 103 -16.33 10.47 9.82
C ASN A 103 -17.30 9.39 9.30
N GLY A 104 -17.17 8.97 8.03
CA GLY A 104 -17.96 7.90 7.42
C GLY A 104 -17.41 6.48 7.64
N LEU A 105 -16.21 6.34 8.22
CA LEU A 105 -15.58 5.05 8.52
C LEU A 105 -16.23 4.41 9.76
N LYS A 106 -16.80 3.20 9.62
CA LYS A 106 -17.55 2.53 10.69
C LYS A 106 -16.94 1.21 11.18
N THR A 107 -16.08 0.57 10.39
CA THR A 107 -15.57 -0.79 10.65
C THR A 107 -14.06 -0.89 10.50
N ASP A 108 -13.44 -1.84 11.18
CA ASP A 108 -12.00 -2.12 11.06
C ASP A 108 -11.58 -2.46 9.62
N LYS A 109 -12.45 -3.10 8.83
CA LYS A 109 -12.21 -3.37 7.39
C LYS A 109 -12.22 -2.09 6.55
N GLN A 110 -13.19 -1.20 6.77
CA GLN A 110 -13.23 0.12 6.10
C GLN A 110 -12.04 0.98 6.50
N LEU A 111 -11.60 0.89 7.76
CA LEU A 111 -10.43 1.61 8.28
C LEU A 111 -9.12 1.03 7.74
N GLN A 112 -9.02 -0.30 7.63
CA GLN A 112 -7.92 -1.00 6.97
C GLN A 112 -7.82 -0.59 5.50
N ALA A 113 -8.96 -0.53 4.80
CA ALA A 113 -9.04 -0.09 3.41
C ALA A 113 -8.67 1.39 3.28
N TYR A 114 -9.21 2.27 4.13
CA TYR A 114 -8.83 3.68 4.20
C TYR A 114 -7.31 3.87 4.35
N TYR A 115 -6.68 3.19 5.32
CA TYR A 115 -5.24 3.27 5.52
C TYR A 115 -4.43 2.54 4.45
N TYR A 116 -5.00 1.55 3.76
CA TYR A 116 -4.39 1.02 2.55
C TYR A 116 -4.43 2.09 1.46
N TYR A 117 -5.58 2.69 1.14
CA TYR A 117 -5.70 3.78 0.17
C TYR A 117 -4.91 5.03 0.52
N LEU A 118 -4.59 5.23 1.80
CA LEU A 118 -3.72 6.31 2.27
C LEU A 118 -2.25 5.88 2.42
N GLY A 119 -1.92 4.59 2.30
CA GLY A 119 -0.54 4.07 2.21
C GLY A 119 -0.10 3.88 0.76
N VAL A 120 -1.05 3.42 -0.06
CA VAL A 120 -1.25 3.74 -1.47
C VAL A 120 -0.95 5.21 -1.62
N ALA A 121 -1.87 6.10 -1.23
CA ALA A 121 -1.70 7.54 -1.23
C ALA A 121 -0.70 8.03 -0.17
N GLU A 122 0.58 7.65 -0.37
CA GLU A 122 1.85 8.19 0.15
C GLU A 122 3.10 7.83 -0.74
N LEU A 123 2.99 7.05 -1.83
CA LEU A 123 4.12 6.62 -2.68
C LEU A 123 4.36 7.23 -4.11
N ASN A 124 3.49 8.00 -4.79
CA ASN A 124 3.65 8.45 -6.20
C ASN A 124 3.59 9.99 -6.43
N ASP A 125 2.67 10.79 -5.85
CA ASP A 125 2.88 12.25 -5.69
C ASP A 125 3.63 12.53 -4.37
N GLY A 126 4.59 13.46 -4.42
CA GLY A 126 5.64 13.65 -3.41
C GLY A 126 6.65 12.49 -3.20
N ASN A 127 6.29 11.23 -3.51
CA ASN A 127 7.08 10.02 -3.25
C ASN A 127 7.52 9.90 -1.77
N ASN A 128 6.60 10.15 -0.83
CA ASN A 128 6.90 10.17 0.59
C ASN A 128 6.76 8.77 1.24
N MET A 129 7.60 7.88 0.71
CA MET A 129 7.89 6.52 1.16
C MET A 129 7.82 6.29 2.68
N LYS A 130 8.29 7.25 3.47
CA LYS A 130 8.36 7.18 4.93
C LYS A 130 6.98 6.99 5.54
N ASN A 131 6.01 7.75 5.04
CA ASN A 131 4.66 7.76 5.52
C ASN A 131 3.80 6.70 4.82
N ALA A 132 4.12 6.31 3.59
CA ALA A 132 3.51 5.13 2.93
C ALA A 132 3.66 3.91 3.83
N VAL A 133 4.90 3.69 4.26
CA VAL A 133 5.28 2.68 5.24
C VAL A 133 4.61 2.87 6.60
N ASN A 134 4.14 4.07 6.96
CA ASN A 134 3.36 4.28 8.19
C ASN A 134 1.89 3.87 7.95
N ASN A 135 1.23 4.38 6.91
CA ASN A 135 -0.17 4.08 6.63
C ASN A 135 -0.42 2.61 6.27
N PHE A 136 0.48 1.95 5.53
CA PHE A 136 0.42 0.50 5.38
C PHE A 136 0.53 -0.25 6.72
N LYS A 137 1.32 0.24 7.70
CA LYS A 137 1.36 -0.38 9.04
C LYS A 137 0.08 -0.13 9.84
N LEU A 138 -0.60 1.00 9.62
CA LEU A 138 -1.92 1.25 10.22
C LEU A 138 -2.95 0.27 9.64
N SER A 139 -2.95 0.07 8.31
CA SER A 139 -3.75 -0.95 7.64
C SER A 139 -3.50 -2.36 8.23
N LEU A 140 -2.23 -2.77 8.37
CA LEU A 140 -1.85 -4.03 9.04
C LEU A 140 -2.21 -4.10 10.53
N ALA A 141 -2.48 -2.98 11.20
CA ALA A 141 -2.82 -2.93 12.63
C ALA A 141 -4.33 -2.87 12.90
N CYS A 142 -5.17 -2.62 11.89
CA CYS A 142 -6.63 -2.62 12.01
C CYS A 142 -7.22 -4.02 12.15
N GLU A 143 -6.64 -5.04 11.49
CA GLU A 143 -7.21 -6.39 11.47
C GLU A 143 -6.84 -7.17 12.74
N SER A 144 -7.66 -7.00 13.78
CA SER A 144 -7.42 -7.42 15.17
C SER A 144 -7.57 -8.93 15.45
N GLY A 145 -7.03 -9.78 14.57
CA GLY A 145 -6.92 -11.23 14.81
C GLY A 145 -6.79 -12.12 13.57
N ASN A 146 -7.05 -11.59 12.37
CA ASN A 146 -7.08 -12.37 11.13
C ASN A 146 -6.01 -11.89 10.15
N THR A 147 -4.81 -12.48 10.15
CA THR A 147 -3.67 -12.03 9.33
C THR A 147 -3.77 -12.42 7.84
N ASN A 148 -4.95 -12.84 7.39
CA ASN A 148 -5.17 -13.63 6.19
C ASN A 148 -6.28 -13.01 5.33
N SER A 149 -6.07 -11.76 4.90
CA SER A 149 -6.93 -11.07 3.94
C SER A 149 -6.09 -10.56 2.75
N CYS A 150 -6.68 -10.50 1.54
CA CYS A 150 -5.97 -9.99 0.36
C CYS A 150 -5.38 -8.58 0.62
N LEU A 151 -6.15 -7.73 1.28
CA LEU A 151 -5.80 -6.38 1.69
C LEU A 151 -4.62 -6.33 2.68
N PHE A 152 -4.57 -7.22 3.67
CA PHE A 152 -3.43 -7.36 4.58
C PHE A 152 -2.15 -7.73 3.82
N ILE A 153 -2.23 -8.68 2.88
CA ILE A 153 -1.06 -9.13 2.09
C ILE A 153 -0.59 -8.01 1.14
N LEU A 154 -1.52 -7.25 0.54
CA LEU A 154 -1.22 -6.06 -0.27
C LEU A 154 -0.51 -4.96 0.54
N ALA A 155 -1.00 -4.61 1.74
CA ALA A 155 -0.35 -3.64 2.60
C ALA A 155 1.07 -4.11 3.00
N LYS A 156 1.24 -5.41 3.23
CA LYS A 156 2.53 -6.04 3.56
C LYS A 156 3.52 -6.03 2.38
N CYS A 157 3.07 -6.36 1.17
CA CYS A 157 3.90 -6.34 -0.04
C CYS A 157 4.33 -4.92 -0.39
N SER A 158 3.45 -3.94 -0.20
CA SER A 158 3.72 -2.53 -0.46
C SER A 158 4.78 -1.96 0.48
N ILE A 159 4.80 -2.34 1.77
CA ILE A 159 5.94 -2.00 2.66
C ILE A 159 7.26 -2.61 2.14
N GLY A 160 7.22 -3.83 1.60
CA GLY A 160 8.37 -4.47 0.96
C GLY A 160 8.90 -3.66 -0.23
N TYR A 161 8.01 -3.21 -1.12
CA TYR A 161 8.36 -2.36 -2.26
C TYR A 161 8.94 -1.00 -1.85
N VAL A 162 8.32 -0.32 -0.87
CA VAL A 162 8.87 0.94 -0.39
C VAL A 162 10.26 0.76 0.26
N TYR A 163 10.49 -0.36 0.94
CA TYR A 163 11.82 -0.70 1.45
C TYR A 163 12.81 -1.14 0.35
N SER A 164 12.35 -1.66 -0.81
CA SER A 164 13.24 -1.94 -1.96
C SER A 164 13.74 -0.65 -2.60
N LEU A 165 12.88 0.36 -2.76
CA LEU A 165 13.26 1.69 -3.23
C LEU A 165 14.27 2.39 -2.29
N GLN A 166 14.31 1.98 -1.02
CA GLN A 166 15.28 2.44 -0.02
C GLN A 166 16.53 1.55 0.09
N GLY A 167 16.72 0.58 -0.81
CA GLY A 167 17.88 -0.32 -0.84
C GLY A 167 17.97 -1.30 0.34
N LYS A 168 16.91 -1.49 1.14
CA LYS A 168 16.93 -2.24 2.43
C LYS A 168 16.85 -3.76 2.25
N SER A 169 17.66 -4.28 1.33
CA SER A 169 17.63 -5.66 0.80
C SER A 169 17.33 -6.74 1.85
N HIS A 170 18.09 -6.82 2.95
CA HIS A 170 17.89 -7.86 3.98
C HIS A 170 16.48 -7.86 4.60
N ILE A 171 15.88 -6.69 4.84
CA ILE A 171 14.53 -6.58 5.40
C ILE A 171 13.49 -7.01 4.35
N VAL A 172 13.71 -6.58 3.11
CA VAL A 172 12.83 -6.87 1.96
C VAL A 172 12.79 -8.37 1.64
N MET A 173 13.94 -9.04 1.55
CA MET A 173 14.02 -10.47 1.23
C MET A 173 13.20 -11.35 2.19
N GLY A 174 13.16 -11.00 3.48
CA GLY A 174 12.32 -11.71 4.47
C GLY A 174 10.83 -11.40 4.29
N LEU A 175 10.49 -10.10 4.21
CA LEU A 175 9.11 -9.63 4.13
C LEU A 175 8.38 -10.11 2.87
N LEU A 176 9.06 -10.13 1.72
CA LEU A 176 8.47 -10.60 0.45
C LEU A 176 8.26 -12.12 0.44
N LYS A 177 9.21 -12.91 0.98
CA LYS A 177 9.05 -14.36 1.12
C LYS A 177 7.93 -14.75 2.09
N GLU A 178 7.74 -13.95 3.14
CA GLU A 178 6.59 -14.11 4.05
C GLU A 178 5.27 -13.72 3.38
N THR A 179 5.28 -12.66 2.57
CA THR A 179 4.12 -12.19 1.78
C THR A 179 3.63 -13.26 0.81
N LEU A 180 4.51 -13.86 0.00
CA LEU A 180 4.13 -14.91 -0.96
C LEU A 180 3.46 -16.11 -0.27
N ARG A 181 3.97 -16.54 0.90
CA ARG A 181 3.39 -17.66 1.67
C ARG A 181 2.00 -17.40 2.23
N LEU A 182 1.58 -16.13 2.34
CA LEU A 182 0.23 -15.79 2.79
C LEU A 182 -0.81 -15.91 1.67
N ILE A 183 -0.38 -15.89 0.39
CA ILE A 183 -1.27 -16.09 -0.76
C ILE A 183 -1.90 -17.50 -0.71
N ASP A 184 -1.12 -18.51 -0.32
CA ASP A 184 -1.59 -19.89 -0.14
C ASP A 184 -2.59 -20.05 1.04
N SER A 185 -2.72 -19.04 1.90
CA SER A 185 -3.60 -19.06 3.10
C SER A 185 -4.91 -18.29 2.93
N VAL A 186 -5.19 -17.77 1.73
CA VAL A 186 -6.39 -16.99 1.41
C VAL A 186 -7.13 -17.56 0.20
N LYS A 187 -8.43 -17.26 0.06
CA LYS A 187 -9.19 -17.59 -1.14
C LYS A 187 -8.73 -16.68 -2.30
N TYR A 188 -8.77 -17.20 -3.53
CA TYR A 188 -8.47 -16.40 -4.72
C TYR A 188 -9.38 -15.18 -4.86
N GLU A 189 -8.75 -14.02 -5.09
CA GLU A 189 -9.31 -12.73 -5.50
C GLU A 189 -8.32 -12.13 -6.52
N GLU A 190 -8.79 -11.43 -7.57
CA GLU A 190 -7.90 -10.92 -8.64
C GLU A 190 -6.84 -9.94 -8.15
N ASN A 191 -7.10 -9.22 -7.06
CA ASN A 191 -6.14 -8.34 -6.40
C ASN A 191 -4.86 -9.10 -5.93
N LEU A 192 -4.89 -10.44 -5.76
CA LEU A 192 -3.71 -11.24 -5.45
C LEU A 192 -2.69 -11.26 -6.60
N ASN A 193 -3.13 -11.05 -7.85
CA ASN A 193 -2.28 -10.99 -9.03
C ASN A 193 -1.22 -9.86 -8.89
N ILE A 194 -1.62 -8.73 -8.29
CA ILE A 194 -0.77 -7.56 -8.01
C ILE A 194 0.41 -7.94 -7.11
N ILE A 195 0.22 -8.89 -6.19
CA ILE A 195 1.19 -9.21 -5.15
C ILE A 195 2.44 -9.85 -5.76
N TYR A 196 2.28 -10.75 -6.74
CA TYR A 196 3.41 -11.29 -7.50
C TYR A 196 4.16 -10.21 -8.29
N TYR A 197 3.43 -9.30 -8.95
CA TYR A 197 4.03 -8.16 -9.67
C TYR A 197 4.83 -7.25 -8.74
N VAL A 198 4.25 -6.83 -7.60
CA VAL A 198 4.91 -5.95 -6.64
C VAL A 198 6.11 -6.64 -5.97
N VAL A 199 6.02 -7.94 -5.67
CA VAL A 199 7.16 -8.72 -5.15
C VAL A 199 8.28 -8.82 -6.18
N ALA A 200 7.98 -9.15 -7.44
CA ALA A 200 8.97 -9.22 -8.51
C ALA A 200 9.62 -7.85 -8.77
N LEU A 201 8.83 -6.78 -8.86
CA LEU A 201 9.31 -5.40 -9.02
C LEU A 201 10.22 -4.99 -7.86
N SER A 202 9.91 -5.42 -6.63
CA SER A 202 10.75 -5.18 -5.46
C SER A 202 12.10 -5.90 -5.54
N TYR A 203 12.15 -7.11 -6.14
CA TYR A 203 13.41 -7.79 -6.43
C TYR A 203 14.19 -7.12 -7.57
N TYR A 204 13.51 -6.69 -8.64
CA TYR A 204 14.11 -5.93 -9.75
C TYR A 204 14.78 -4.65 -9.24
N ARG A 205 14.08 -3.84 -8.44
CA ARG A 205 14.61 -2.61 -7.80
C ARG A 205 15.81 -2.85 -6.87
N LEU A 206 16.04 -4.09 -6.41
CA LEU A 206 17.21 -4.50 -5.61
C LEU A 206 18.33 -5.16 -6.43
N GLY A 207 18.24 -5.15 -7.77
CA GLY A 207 19.17 -5.86 -8.66
C GLY A 207 19.12 -7.38 -8.50
N LYS A 208 18.00 -7.93 -8.00
CA LYS A 208 17.78 -9.38 -7.80
C LYS A 208 16.99 -9.97 -8.97
N TYR A 209 17.47 -9.73 -10.18
CA TYR A 209 16.79 -10.06 -11.43
C TYR A 209 16.35 -11.53 -11.50
N GLN A 210 17.18 -12.48 -11.05
CA GLN A 210 16.79 -13.90 -10.98
C GLN A 210 15.53 -14.13 -10.12
N ASN A 211 15.43 -13.48 -8.94
CA ASN A 211 14.24 -13.61 -8.09
C ASN A 211 13.05 -12.79 -8.60
N SER A 212 13.28 -11.72 -9.37
CA SER A 212 12.22 -11.03 -10.13
C SER A 212 11.62 -11.98 -11.18
N LEU A 213 12.47 -12.62 -11.99
CA LEU A 213 12.10 -13.54 -13.06
C LEU A 213 11.32 -14.75 -12.51
N GLU A 214 11.88 -15.43 -11.50
CA GLU A 214 11.22 -16.54 -10.80
C GLU A 214 9.83 -16.12 -10.27
N CYS A 215 9.73 -14.95 -9.65
CA CYS A 215 8.47 -14.49 -9.05
C CYS A 215 7.44 -14.04 -10.08
N ILE A 216 7.85 -13.39 -11.17
CA ILE A 216 6.90 -12.90 -12.19
C ILE A 216 6.42 -14.04 -13.11
N GLU A 217 7.25 -15.05 -13.37
CA GLU A 217 6.80 -16.29 -14.00
C GLU A 217 5.78 -17.04 -13.15
N LEU A 218 5.99 -17.11 -11.83
CA LEU A 218 5.01 -17.67 -10.90
C LEU A 218 3.72 -16.84 -10.88
N GLY A 219 3.84 -15.51 -10.97
CA GLY A 219 2.71 -14.59 -11.11
C GLY A 219 1.88 -14.86 -12.37
N ILE A 220 2.52 -14.93 -13.55
CA ILE A 220 1.84 -15.23 -14.81
C ILE A 220 1.11 -16.58 -14.72
N LYS A 221 1.78 -17.63 -14.22
CA LYS A 221 1.18 -18.97 -14.02
C LYS A 221 -0.01 -18.91 -13.04
N PHE A 222 0.10 -18.16 -11.95
CA PHE A 222 -0.97 -17.97 -10.97
C PHE A 222 -2.19 -17.25 -11.57
N ILE A 223 -1.96 -16.20 -12.37
CA ILE A 223 -3.02 -15.45 -13.06
C ILE A 223 -3.76 -16.35 -14.07
N THR A 224 -3.03 -17.07 -14.92
CA THR A 224 -3.63 -17.95 -15.93
C THR A 224 -4.37 -19.14 -15.33
N ASN A 225 -3.86 -19.73 -14.23
CA ASN A 225 -4.50 -20.87 -13.58
C ASN A 225 -5.86 -20.53 -12.95
N HIS A 226 -6.10 -19.25 -12.65
CA HIS A 226 -7.39 -18.75 -12.16
C HIS A 226 -8.29 -18.16 -13.27
N ASN A 227 -7.86 -18.26 -14.54
CA ASN A 227 -8.55 -17.71 -15.72
C ASN A 227 -8.75 -16.18 -15.69
N SER A 228 -7.96 -15.45 -14.90
CA SER A 228 -7.95 -13.98 -14.92
C SER A 228 -7.01 -13.47 -16.01
N HIS A 229 -7.31 -12.29 -16.56
CA HIS A 229 -6.39 -11.53 -17.41
C HIS A 229 -5.67 -10.40 -16.65
N TYR A 230 -6.11 -10.06 -15.43
CA TYR A 230 -5.64 -8.86 -14.75
C TYR A 230 -4.18 -8.98 -14.28
N MET A 231 -3.39 -7.93 -14.55
CA MET A 231 -1.94 -7.86 -14.38
C MET A 231 -1.13 -8.72 -15.37
N LEU A 232 -1.73 -9.32 -16.40
CA LEU A 232 -0.96 -10.07 -17.40
C LEU A 232 -0.07 -9.13 -18.23
N ALA A 233 -0.59 -8.01 -18.73
CA ALA A 233 0.19 -7.12 -19.58
C ALA A 233 1.39 -6.53 -18.81
N ASN A 234 1.15 -6.04 -17.59
CA ASN A 234 2.19 -5.56 -16.69
C ASN A 234 3.19 -6.65 -16.27
N SER A 235 2.73 -7.90 -16.05
CA SER A 235 3.64 -9.00 -15.72
C SER A 235 4.54 -9.38 -16.90
N TYR A 236 4.01 -9.38 -18.13
CA TYR A 236 4.82 -9.59 -19.33
C TYR A 236 5.81 -8.44 -19.58
N ARG A 237 5.43 -7.18 -19.29
CA ARG A 237 6.34 -6.02 -19.37
C ARG A 237 7.49 -6.15 -18.37
N LEU A 238 7.21 -6.41 -17.10
CA LEU A 238 8.25 -6.60 -16.08
C LEU A 238 9.14 -7.83 -16.35
N LEU A 239 8.58 -8.91 -16.93
CA LEU A 239 9.37 -10.06 -17.38
C LEU A 239 10.30 -9.66 -18.54
N ALA A 240 9.85 -8.85 -19.50
CA ALA A 240 10.67 -8.35 -20.60
C ALA A 240 11.87 -7.51 -20.09
N GLU A 241 11.61 -6.54 -19.22
CA GLU A 241 12.63 -5.68 -18.57
C GLU A 241 13.62 -6.51 -17.73
N THR A 242 13.12 -7.51 -16.99
CA THR A 242 13.98 -8.43 -16.22
C THR A 242 14.83 -9.34 -17.13
N SER A 243 14.40 -9.60 -18.36
CA SER A 243 15.06 -10.46 -19.35
C SER A 243 15.90 -9.70 -20.39
N ASN A 244 16.51 -8.58 -20.00
CA ASN A 244 17.30 -7.69 -20.88
C ASN A 244 16.49 -7.12 -22.06
N ASN A 245 15.31 -6.57 -21.76
CA ASN A 245 14.42 -5.87 -22.68
C ASN A 245 14.01 -6.73 -23.89
N ASN A 246 13.58 -7.96 -23.59
CA ASN A 246 13.23 -8.96 -24.60
C ASN A 246 12.02 -8.53 -25.44
N ILE A 247 12.27 -8.27 -26.73
CA ILE A 247 11.29 -7.70 -27.68
C ILE A 247 10.03 -8.57 -27.81
N ASP A 248 10.16 -9.90 -27.81
CA ASP A 248 8.99 -10.80 -27.91
C ASP A 248 8.10 -10.77 -26.67
N LEU A 249 8.66 -10.42 -25.51
CA LEU A 249 7.91 -10.23 -24.26
C LEU A 249 7.27 -8.84 -24.19
N HIS A 250 7.92 -7.79 -24.71
CA HIS A 250 7.28 -6.49 -24.93
C HIS A 250 6.08 -6.60 -25.90
N ASN A 251 6.26 -7.24 -27.06
CA ASN A 251 5.19 -7.46 -28.04
C ASN A 251 3.98 -8.22 -27.42
N LYS A 252 4.22 -9.16 -26.51
CA LYS A 252 3.16 -9.85 -25.75
C LYS A 252 2.47 -8.94 -24.73
N SER A 253 3.24 -8.16 -23.97
CA SER A 253 2.71 -7.11 -23.07
C SER A 253 1.74 -6.20 -23.82
N ASP A 254 2.17 -5.69 -24.97
CA ASP A 254 1.44 -4.64 -25.68
C ASP A 254 0.20 -5.21 -26.39
N PHE A 255 0.28 -6.45 -26.90
CA PHE A 255 -0.90 -7.19 -27.38
C PHE A 255 -1.92 -7.45 -26.25
N LEU A 256 -1.48 -7.88 -25.07
CA LEU A 256 -2.35 -8.13 -23.92
C LEU A 256 -2.99 -6.83 -23.39
N SER A 257 -2.23 -5.73 -23.38
CA SER A 257 -2.71 -4.39 -23.05
C SER A 257 -3.84 -3.96 -23.99
N GLN A 258 -3.65 -4.13 -25.31
CA GLN A 258 -4.67 -3.80 -26.31
C GLN A 258 -5.90 -4.72 -26.22
N LEU A 259 -5.70 -6.02 -26.02
CA LEU A 259 -6.77 -7.03 -25.98
C LEU A 259 -7.68 -6.87 -24.75
N PHE A 260 -7.11 -6.57 -23.58
CA PHE A 260 -7.84 -6.48 -22.32
C PHE A 260 -8.03 -5.06 -21.79
N SER A 261 -7.58 -4.04 -22.52
CA SER A 261 -7.52 -2.64 -22.07
C SER A 261 -6.77 -2.44 -20.74
N GLU A 262 -5.77 -3.29 -20.47
CA GLU A 262 -4.92 -3.18 -19.27
C GLU A 262 -3.87 -2.07 -19.47
N PRO A 263 -3.87 -0.98 -18.66
CA PRO A 263 -2.83 0.04 -18.76
C PRO A 263 -1.50 -0.50 -18.24
N VAL A 264 -0.42 -0.31 -19.01
CA VAL A 264 0.92 -0.79 -18.65
C VAL A 264 1.75 0.33 -18.01
N PHE A 265 2.53 0.01 -16.97
CA PHE A 265 3.34 0.99 -16.25
C PHE A 265 4.69 1.24 -16.95
N ASP A 266 4.85 2.40 -17.57
CA ASP A 266 6.03 2.73 -18.40
C ASP A 266 7.31 3.17 -17.64
N LYS A 267 7.44 2.88 -16.33
CA LYS A 267 8.59 3.34 -15.51
C LYS A 267 9.07 2.31 -14.48
N TYR A 268 10.13 1.60 -14.86
CA TYR A 268 10.88 0.63 -14.03
C TYR A 268 12.13 1.25 -13.37
#